data_AF-A0A1I2DRR4-F1
#
_entry.id   AF-A0A1I2DRR4-F1
#
_cell.length_a   1.000
_cell.length_b   1.000
_cell.length_c   1.000
_cell.angle_alpha   90.00
_cell.angle_beta   90.00
_cell.angle_gamma   90.00
#
_symmetry.space_group_name_H-M   'P 1'
#
loop_
_entity.id
_entity.type
_entity.pdbx_description
1 polymer ?
#
loop_
_entity_poly.entity_id
_entity_poly.type
_entity_poly.pdbx_seq_one_letter_code
_entity_poly.pdbx_strand_id
1 'polypeptide(L)'
;MRRGPAEAWIAGAFLGAAACALGFIAAYVVGSSPQWMGSLLAGAFGLLALGLVVWSRTLLPQGTYVEERPPMASAPAAQDSFVDTLERGGSGTPGVVRRTLLLAGLGIGAALVVPLRSLLLPRSEPPGYALRHSPWERGARVMTRAGDLIRPDELASGTELTVFPEGELRADDASTVLLRLPPEDIPLLSEETARFAVDGIVAFSKLCTHAGCPVGLYEQATRQLFCPCHQSVFDVLRGAEPTAGPAVRPLPQLPLGVDDAGYLVARGEFRGQVGPTFWRPA
;
A
#
# COMPACT_ATOMS: atom_id res chain seq x y z
N MET A 1 -11.97 56.73 -0.54
CA MET A 1 -10.94 56.32 0.45
C MET A 1 -9.61 56.93 0.06
N ARG A 2 -8.84 57.49 1.01
CA ARG A 2 -7.50 58.03 0.73
C ARG A 2 -6.59 56.88 0.28
N ARG A 3 -5.82 57.04 -0.81
CA ARG A 3 -4.96 55.98 -1.38
C ARG A 3 -3.82 55.56 -0.46
N GLY A 4 -3.25 56.51 0.29
CA GLY A 4 -2.13 56.30 1.20
C GLY A 4 -2.28 55.15 2.23
N PRO A 5 -3.39 55.05 3.01
CA PRO A 5 -3.55 53.93 3.93
C PRO A 5 -3.65 52.57 3.24
N ALA A 6 -4.26 52.46 2.06
CA ALA A 6 -4.38 51.19 1.35
C ALA A 6 -3.03 50.67 0.84
N GLU A 7 -2.19 51.57 0.30
CA GLU A 7 -0.83 51.23 -0.15
C GLU A 7 0.04 50.72 1.00
N ALA A 8 -0.04 51.36 2.18
CA ALA A 8 0.69 50.92 3.37
C ALA A 8 0.28 49.52 3.84
N TRP A 9 -1.02 49.20 3.84
CA TRP A 9 -1.52 47.87 4.20
C TRP A 9 -1.05 46.78 3.21
N ILE A 10 -1.09 47.06 1.91
CA ILE A 10 -0.64 46.13 0.87
C ILE A 10 0.86 45.87 0.99
N ALA A 11 1.65 46.94 1.14
CA ALA A 11 3.10 46.84 1.32
C ALA A 11 3.46 46.05 2.58
N GLY A 12 2.76 46.31 3.70
CA GLY A 12 2.94 45.56 4.95
C GLY A 12 2.65 44.07 4.79
N ALA A 13 1.57 43.71 4.08
CA ALA A 13 1.24 42.33 3.79
C ALA A 13 2.29 41.63 2.92
N PHE A 14 2.78 42.27 1.86
CA PHE A 14 3.83 41.70 1.01
C PHE A 14 5.18 41.57 1.70
N LEU A 15 5.58 42.57 2.52
CA LEU A 15 6.80 42.49 3.32
C LEU A 15 6.71 41.40 4.38
N GLY A 16 5.56 41.27 5.05
CA GLY A 16 5.31 40.17 5.99
C GLY A 16 5.35 38.80 5.31
N ALA A 17 4.77 38.68 4.11
CA ALA A 17 4.85 37.46 3.31
C ALA A 17 6.30 37.07 2.99
N ALA A 18 7.10 38.04 2.55
CA ALA A 18 8.53 37.84 2.26
C ALA A 18 9.32 37.46 3.52
N ALA A 19 9.06 38.10 4.65
CA ALA A 19 9.69 37.77 5.93
C ALA A 19 9.37 36.34 6.38
N CYS A 20 8.12 35.92 6.26
CA CYS A 20 7.71 34.53 6.55
C CYS A 20 8.38 33.52 5.60
N ALA A 21 8.52 33.85 4.31
CA ALA A 21 9.20 32.99 3.33
C ALA A 21 10.70 32.85 3.62
N LEU A 22 11.39 33.95 3.96
CA LEU A 22 12.79 33.91 4.38
C LEU A 22 12.96 33.15 5.69
N GLY A 23 12.04 33.35 6.64
CA GLY A 23 11.98 32.59 7.88
C GLY A 23 11.82 31.10 7.62
N PHE A 24 10.97 30.69 6.66
CA PHE A 24 10.81 29.29 6.26
C PHE A 24 12.12 28.70 5.73
N ILE A 25 12.84 29.42 4.86
CA ILE A 25 14.14 28.97 4.33
C ILE A 25 15.14 28.79 5.47
N ALA A 26 15.24 29.76 6.37
CA ALA A 26 16.13 29.66 7.53
C ALA A 26 15.75 28.48 8.43
N ALA A 27 14.46 28.31 8.74
CA ALA A 27 13.94 27.21 9.55
C ALA A 27 14.22 25.83 8.91
N TYR A 28 14.12 25.73 7.58
CA TYR A 28 14.44 24.52 6.83
C TYR A 28 15.93 24.18 6.93
N VAL A 29 16.81 25.16 6.73
CA VAL A 29 18.27 24.97 6.76
C VAL A 29 18.77 24.55 8.15
N VAL A 30 18.18 25.09 9.22
CA VAL A 30 18.56 24.71 10.60
C VAL A 30 17.86 23.45 11.11
N GLY A 31 17.05 22.78 10.29
CA GLY A 31 16.33 21.56 10.69
C GLY A 31 15.26 21.80 11.76
N SER A 32 14.56 22.93 11.69
CA SER A 32 13.49 23.29 12.62
C SER A 32 12.30 22.31 12.55
N SER A 33 11.46 22.30 13.58
CA SER A 33 10.30 21.41 13.63
C SER A 33 9.29 21.70 12.51
N PRO A 34 8.55 20.67 12.04
CA PRO A 34 7.56 20.83 10.97
C PRO A 34 6.44 21.85 11.28
N GLN A 35 6.10 22.04 12.56
CA GLN A 35 5.09 23.02 12.97
C GLN A 35 5.53 24.44 12.65
N TRP A 36 6.81 24.76 12.89
CA TRP A 36 7.38 26.08 12.58
C TRP A 36 7.46 26.32 11.08
N MET A 37 7.95 25.34 10.33
CA MET A 37 7.99 25.39 8.87
C MET A 37 6.59 25.57 8.27
N GLY A 38 5.61 24.78 8.73
CA GLY A 38 4.22 24.89 8.30
C GLY A 38 3.61 26.26 8.60
N SER A 39 3.86 26.81 9.79
CA SER A 39 3.34 28.12 10.22
C SER A 39 3.93 29.27 9.40
N LEU A 40 5.24 29.22 9.13
CA LEU A 40 5.93 30.22 8.30
C LEU A 40 5.46 30.15 6.85
N LEU A 41 5.27 28.96 6.29
CA LEU A 41 4.76 28.79 4.94
C LEU A 41 3.30 29.27 4.82
N ALA A 42 2.45 28.94 5.79
CA ALA A 42 1.07 29.43 5.85
C ALA A 42 1.02 30.95 5.98
N GLY A 43 1.87 31.54 6.83
CA GLY A 43 2.02 32.99 6.96
C GLY A 43 2.44 33.66 5.66
N ALA A 44 3.41 33.09 4.94
CA ALA A 44 3.88 33.61 3.65
C ALA A 44 2.76 33.69 2.61
N PHE A 45 2.04 32.58 2.37
CA PHE A 45 0.94 32.57 1.41
C PHE A 45 -0.29 33.35 1.89
N GLY A 46 -0.61 33.30 3.18
CA GLY A 46 -1.76 34.02 3.76
C GLY A 46 -1.60 35.53 3.64
N LEU A 47 -0.42 36.06 3.95
CA LEU A 47 -0.12 37.48 3.84
C LEU A 47 -0.01 37.93 2.37
N LEU A 48 0.54 37.09 1.48
CA LEU A 48 0.55 37.35 0.04
C LEU A 48 -0.88 37.47 -0.50
N ALA A 49 -1.74 36.51 -0.17
CA ALA A 49 -3.14 36.50 -0.59
C ALA A 49 -3.90 37.72 -0.05
N LEU A 50 -3.71 38.06 1.23
CA LEU A 50 -4.29 39.26 1.83
C LEU A 50 -3.87 40.52 1.07
N GLY A 51 -2.58 40.67 0.77
CA GLY A 51 -2.06 41.80 0.00
C GLY A 51 -2.67 41.89 -1.39
N LEU A 52 -2.79 40.77 -2.11
CA LEU A 52 -3.41 40.72 -3.44
C LEU A 52 -4.90 41.08 -3.42
N VAL A 53 -5.66 40.61 -2.42
CA VAL A 53 -7.09 40.93 -2.28
C VAL A 53 -7.30 42.40 -1.97
N VAL A 54 -6.52 42.96 -1.04
CA VAL A 54 -6.61 44.39 -0.71
C VAL A 54 -6.21 45.22 -1.93
N TRP A 55 -5.14 44.84 -2.63
CA TRP A 55 -4.71 45.50 -3.86
C TRP A 55 -5.80 45.50 -4.93
N SER A 56 -6.40 44.34 -5.18
CA SER A 56 -7.49 44.17 -6.15
C SER A 56 -8.69 45.05 -5.83
N ARG A 57 -9.13 45.11 -4.56
CA ARG A 57 -10.31 45.89 -4.16
C ARG A 57 -10.07 47.41 -4.09
N THR A 58 -8.83 47.86 -3.90
CA THR A 58 -8.57 49.26 -3.54
C THR A 58 -7.80 50.06 -4.59
N LEU A 59 -6.88 49.44 -5.35
CA LEU A 59 -6.08 50.16 -6.34
C LEU A 59 -6.38 49.73 -7.79
N LEU A 60 -6.85 48.51 -8.03
CA LEU A 60 -7.21 48.10 -9.40
C LEU A 60 -8.48 48.83 -9.89
N PRO A 61 -8.54 49.22 -11.18
CA PRO A 61 -9.72 49.85 -11.75
C PRO A 61 -10.96 48.94 -11.62
N GLN A 62 -11.93 49.39 -10.83
CA GLN A 62 -13.21 48.70 -10.69
C GLN A 62 -14.17 49.21 -11.76
N GLY A 63 -14.92 48.31 -12.37
CA GLY A 63 -15.93 48.68 -13.36
C GLY A 63 -16.53 47.47 -14.05
N THR A 64 -17.71 47.66 -14.62
CA THR A 64 -18.29 46.71 -15.56
C THR A 64 -17.61 46.89 -16.90
N TYR A 65 -16.83 45.89 -17.31
CA TYR A 65 -16.30 45.81 -18.66
C TYR A 65 -17.26 44.96 -19.47
N VAL A 66 -17.72 45.51 -20.59
CA VAL A 66 -18.54 44.78 -21.56
C VAL A 66 -17.65 44.55 -22.78
N GLU A 67 -17.35 43.28 -23.05
CA GLU A 67 -16.67 42.85 -24.26
C GLU A 67 -17.71 42.12 -25.12
N GLU A 68 -17.91 42.57 -26.36
CA GLU A 68 -18.75 41.85 -27.31
C GLU A 68 -18.07 40.53 -27.67
N ARG A 69 -18.76 39.42 -27.41
CA ARG A 69 -18.24 38.10 -27.77
C ARG A 69 -18.34 37.95 -29.29
N PRO A 70 -17.22 37.88 -30.03
CA PRO A 70 -17.29 37.62 -31.46
C PRO A 70 -17.90 36.23 -31.69
N PRO A 71 -18.57 36.02 -32.83
CA PRO A 71 -19.02 34.69 -33.21
C PRO A 71 -17.84 33.73 -33.20
N MET A 72 -18.03 32.53 -32.64
CA MET A 72 -16.97 31.51 -32.58
C MET A 72 -16.55 30.99 -33.96
N ALA A 73 -17.33 31.30 -35.00
CA ALA A 73 -17.00 30.96 -36.37
C ALA A 73 -15.95 31.93 -36.93
N SER A 74 -14.83 31.39 -37.37
CA SER A 74 -13.83 32.16 -38.11
C SER A 74 -14.43 32.68 -39.42
N ALA A 75 -14.04 33.89 -39.83
CA ALA A 75 -14.42 34.44 -41.13
C ALA A 75 -14.03 33.46 -42.26
N PRO A 76 -14.84 33.31 -43.33
CA PRO A 76 -14.55 32.38 -44.44
C PRO A 76 -13.13 32.52 -44.99
N ALA A 77 -12.66 33.76 -45.19
CA ALA A 77 -11.29 34.02 -45.66
C ALA A 77 -10.19 33.48 -44.72
N ALA A 78 -10.44 33.44 -43.41
CA ALA A 78 -9.51 32.85 -42.44
C ALA A 78 -9.53 31.32 -42.49
N GLN A 79 -10.70 30.71 -42.76
CA GLN A 79 -10.83 29.27 -42.98
C GLN A 79 -10.12 28.86 -44.28
N ASP A 80 -10.34 29.59 -45.36
CA ASP A 80 -9.72 29.34 -46.66
C ASP A 80 -8.19 29.48 -46.57
N SER A 81 -7.70 30.53 -45.91
CA SER A 81 -6.26 30.73 -45.65
C SER A 81 -5.65 29.62 -44.79
N PHE A 82 -6.38 29.11 -43.79
CA PHE A 82 -5.94 27.99 -42.98
C PHE A 82 -5.85 26.70 -43.80
N VAL A 83 -6.89 26.39 -44.60
CA VAL A 83 -6.90 25.21 -45.48
C VAL A 83 -5.76 25.29 -46.50
N ASP A 84 -5.59 26.42 -47.17
CA ASP A 84 -4.49 26.63 -48.14
C ASP A 84 -3.11 26.49 -47.46
N THR A 85 -2.96 27.00 -46.24
CA THR A 85 -1.70 26.82 -45.48
C THR A 85 -1.47 25.35 -45.09
N LEU A 86 -2.52 24.62 -44.73
CA LEU A 86 -2.45 23.19 -44.41
C LEU A 86 -2.11 22.36 -45.67
N GLU A 87 -2.70 22.68 -46.82
CA GLU A 87 -2.45 22.05 -48.11
C GLU A 87 -1.03 22.33 -48.62
N ARG A 88 -0.54 23.57 -48.49
CA ARG A 88 0.85 23.93 -48.78
C ARG A 88 1.85 23.19 -47.89
N GLY A 89 1.55 23.04 -46.60
CA GLY A 89 2.37 22.26 -45.67
C GLY A 89 2.39 20.76 -46.01
N GLY A 90 1.23 20.20 -46.39
CA GLY A 90 1.10 18.78 -46.76
C GLY A 90 1.75 18.42 -48.10
N SER A 91 1.71 19.32 -49.07
CA SER A 91 2.27 19.13 -50.42
C SER A 91 3.77 19.48 -50.52
N GLY A 92 4.26 20.39 -49.68
CA GLY A 92 5.66 20.83 -49.66
C GLY A 92 6.63 19.94 -48.86
N THR A 93 6.12 18.95 -48.12
CA THR A 93 6.97 18.09 -47.27
C THR A 93 7.65 17.00 -48.12
N PRO A 94 8.99 16.88 -48.13
CA PRO A 94 9.68 15.83 -48.86
C PRO A 94 9.20 14.43 -48.46
N GLY A 95 8.95 13.55 -49.43
CA GLY A 95 8.36 12.23 -49.18
C GLY A 95 9.13 11.37 -48.18
N VAL A 96 10.44 11.58 -48.05
CA VAL A 96 11.28 10.91 -47.04
C VAL A 96 10.89 11.33 -45.63
N VAL A 97 10.74 12.63 -45.36
CA VAL A 97 10.38 13.16 -44.03
C VAL A 97 9.02 12.64 -43.58
N ARG A 98 8.04 12.61 -44.49
CA ARG A 98 6.70 12.06 -44.21
C ARG A 98 6.75 10.57 -43.89
N ARG A 99 7.54 9.79 -44.64
CA ARG A 99 7.71 8.34 -44.41
C ARG A 99 8.42 8.06 -43.08
N THR A 100 9.46 8.81 -42.74
CA THR A 100 10.17 8.66 -41.46
C THR A 100 9.30 9.07 -40.28
N LEU A 101 8.46 10.11 -40.42
CA LEU A 101 7.52 10.51 -39.38
C LEU A 101 6.44 9.44 -39.14
N LEU A 102 5.90 8.84 -40.21
CA LEU A 102 4.96 7.73 -40.09
C LEU A 102 5.59 6.50 -39.44
N LEU A 103 6.83 6.16 -39.82
CA LEU A 103 7.60 5.09 -39.18
C LEU A 103 7.84 5.36 -37.69
N ALA A 104 8.22 6.58 -37.32
CA ALA A 104 8.40 6.98 -35.93
C ALA A 104 7.08 6.92 -35.15
N GLY A 105 5.99 7.43 -35.72
CA GLY A 105 4.66 7.39 -35.11
C GLY A 105 4.15 5.97 -34.91
N LEU A 106 4.33 5.08 -35.89
CA LEU A 106 4.01 3.65 -35.77
C LEU A 106 4.88 2.96 -34.72
N GLY A 107 6.18 3.29 -34.67
CA GLY A 107 7.11 2.76 -33.67
C GLY A 107 6.71 3.16 -32.24
N ILE A 108 6.39 4.44 -32.02
CA ILE A 108 5.91 4.95 -30.72
C ILE A 108 4.56 4.33 -30.37
N GLY A 109 3.63 4.26 -31.33
CA GLY A 109 2.32 3.63 -31.13
C GLY A 109 2.44 2.17 -30.71
N ALA A 110 3.31 1.41 -31.37
CA ALA A 110 3.61 0.03 -30.98
C ALA A 110 4.23 -0.04 -29.57
N ALA A 111 5.19 0.82 -29.25
CA ALA A 111 5.84 0.87 -27.94
C ALA A 111 4.85 1.16 -26.80
N LEU A 112 3.81 1.97 -27.04
CA LEU A 112 2.74 2.24 -26.07
C LEU A 112 1.83 1.03 -25.83
N VAL A 113 1.74 0.10 -26.79
CA VAL A 113 0.92 -1.12 -26.66
C VAL A 113 1.68 -2.25 -25.96
N VAL A 114 3.02 -2.32 -26.10
CA VAL A 114 3.84 -3.40 -25.53
C VAL A 114 3.62 -3.65 -24.02
N PRO A 115 3.46 -2.62 -23.15
CA PRO A 115 3.19 -2.83 -21.73
C PRO A 115 1.90 -3.61 -21.42
N LEU A 116 0.90 -3.60 -22.31
CA LEU A 116 -0.33 -4.40 -22.14
C LEU A 116 -0.06 -5.91 -22.12
N ARG A 117 1.06 -6.37 -22.71
CA ARG A 117 1.50 -7.76 -22.59
C ARG A 117 1.61 -8.19 -21.14
N SER A 118 2.11 -7.34 -20.25
CA SER A 118 2.29 -7.67 -18.84
C SER A 118 0.97 -7.90 -18.10
N LEU A 119 -0.13 -7.31 -18.57
CA LEU A 119 -1.48 -7.53 -18.04
C LEU A 119 -2.12 -8.80 -18.61
N LEU A 120 -1.91 -9.08 -19.90
CA LEU A 120 -2.57 -10.18 -20.61
C LEU A 120 -1.83 -11.52 -20.52
N LEU A 121 -0.52 -11.48 -20.30
CA LEU A 121 0.37 -12.65 -20.23
C LEU A 121 1.32 -12.52 -19.03
N PRO A 122 0.81 -12.67 -17.78
CA PRO A 122 1.65 -12.66 -16.60
C PRO A 122 2.73 -13.73 -16.69
N ARG A 123 3.96 -13.41 -16.25
CA ARG A 123 5.06 -14.38 -16.12
C ARG A 123 5.01 -15.16 -14.80
N SER A 124 4.23 -14.69 -13.83
CA SER A 124 4.04 -15.33 -12.54
C SER A 124 3.12 -16.54 -12.66
N GLU A 125 3.17 -17.42 -11.67
CA GLU A 125 2.23 -18.54 -11.56
C GLU A 125 0.78 -18.07 -11.68
N PRO A 126 -0.11 -18.92 -12.24
CA PRO A 126 -1.53 -18.62 -12.27
C PRO A 126 -2.00 -18.33 -10.83
N PRO A 127 -2.66 -17.19 -10.57
CA PRO A 127 -2.99 -16.76 -9.22
C PRO A 127 -3.81 -17.81 -8.45
N GLY A 128 -4.61 -18.63 -9.14
CA GLY A 128 -5.32 -19.73 -8.50
C GLY A 128 -4.40 -20.80 -7.89
N TYR A 129 -3.25 -21.12 -8.50
CA TYR A 129 -2.32 -22.10 -7.94
C TYR A 129 -1.55 -21.52 -6.75
N ALA A 130 -1.02 -20.30 -6.91
CA ALA A 130 -0.28 -19.60 -5.86
C ALA A 130 -1.14 -19.32 -4.60
N LEU A 131 -2.46 -19.11 -4.75
CA LEU A 131 -3.37 -18.92 -3.62
C LEU A 131 -3.80 -20.23 -2.93
N ARG A 132 -3.44 -21.39 -3.49
CA ARG A 132 -3.82 -22.71 -2.96
C ARG A 132 -2.70 -23.44 -2.25
N HIS A 133 -1.46 -23.09 -2.54
CA HIS A 133 -0.29 -23.74 -1.96
C HIS A 133 0.45 -22.74 -1.10
N SER A 134 1.14 -23.23 -0.07
CA SER A 134 2.09 -22.43 0.68
C SER A 134 3.51 -22.96 0.47
N PRO A 135 4.54 -22.14 0.77
CA PRO A 135 5.94 -22.60 0.75
C PRO A 135 6.29 -23.64 1.82
N TRP A 136 5.32 -24.07 2.64
CA TRP A 136 5.55 -25.09 3.67
C TRP A 136 5.53 -26.49 3.06
N GLU A 137 6.69 -27.11 2.97
CA GLU A 137 6.82 -28.50 2.53
C GLU A 137 7.01 -29.47 3.69
N ARG A 138 6.78 -30.76 3.43
CA ARG A 138 7.07 -31.80 4.41
C ARG A 138 8.57 -31.87 4.67
N GLY A 139 8.95 -31.76 5.94
CA GLY A 139 10.34 -31.77 6.39
C GLY A 139 10.98 -30.39 6.46
N ALA A 140 10.30 -29.33 6.02
CA ALA A 140 10.80 -27.97 6.17
C ALA A 140 10.92 -27.63 7.67
N ARG A 141 12.12 -27.24 8.09
CA ARG A 141 12.36 -26.86 9.49
C ARG A 141 11.72 -25.52 9.82
N VAL A 142 11.27 -25.41 11.06
CA VAL A 142 10.65 -24.19 11.58
C VAL A 142 11.74 -23.25 12.06
N MET A 143 11.76 -22.04 11.51
CA MET A 143 12.78 -21.04 11.73
C MET A 143 12.17 -19.72 12.20
N THR A 144 12.83 -19.03 13.13
CA THR A 144 12.45 -17.67 13.54
C THR A 144 12.77 -16.64 12.45
N ARG A 145 12.25 -15.43 12.58
CA ARG A 145 12.64 -14.31 11.69
C ARG A 145 14.14 -14.01 11.71
N ALA A 146 14.83 -14.32 12.82
CA ALA A 146 16.27 -14.10 12.95
C ALA A 146 17.11 -15.17 12.24
N GLY A 147 16.50 -16.28 11.81
CA GLY A 147 17.19 -17.39 11.17
C GLY A 147 17.43 -18.59 12.08
N ASP A 148 16.98 -18.54 13.33
CA ASP A 148 17.22 -19.61 14.30
C ASP A 148 16.24 -20.76 14.13
N LEU A 149 16.74 -21.98 14.11
CA LEU A 149 15.91 -23.19 14.09
C LEU A 149 15.39 -23.49 15.50
N ILE A 150 14.14 -23.97 15.59
CA ILE A 150 13.45 -24.14 16.86
C ILE A 150 13.45 -25.60 17.30
N ARG A 151 13.88 -25.87 18.54
CA ARG A 151 13.69 -27.17 19.21
C ARG A 151 12.52 -27.09 20.20
N PRO A 152 11.65 -28.11 20.30
CA PRO A 152 10.48 -28.08 21.20
C PRO A 152 10.80 -27.83 22.68
N ASP A 153 11.95 -28.32 23.15
CA ASP A 153 12.42 -28.24 24.53
C ASP A 153 12.92 -26.84 24.92
N GLU A 154 13.29 -26.00 23.95
CA GLU A 154 13.78 -24.64 24.16
C GLU A 154 12.64 -23.61 24.32
N LEU A 155 11.41 -23.97 23.95
CA LEU A 155 10.26 -23.07 24.01
C LEU A 155 9.60 -23.08 25.39
N ALA A 156 9.70 -21.96 26.11
CA ALA A 156 8.96 -21.74 27.34
C ALA A 156 7.43 -21.75 27.11
N SER A 157 6.65 -22.18 28.11
CA SER A 157 5.18 -22.08 28.05
C SER A 157 4.72 -20.63 27.93
N GLY A 158 3.66 -20.42 27.14
CA GLY A 158 3.13 -19.10 26.81
C GLY A 158 3.89 -18.36 25.70
N THR A 159 4.93 -18.97 25.11
CA THR A 159 5.68 -18.37 24.01
C THR A 159 4.80 -18.18 22.78
N GLU A 160 4.81 -16.96 22.24
CA GLU A 160 4.27 -16.63 20.91
C GLU A 160 5.42 -16.19 20.01
N LEU A 161 5.62 -16.91 18.89
CA LEU A 161 6.64 -16.57 17.88
C LEU A 161 6.03 -16.48 16.49
N THR A 162 6.64 -15.64 15.66
CA THR A 162 6.41 -15.66 14.21
C THR A 162 7.51 -16.47 13.55
N VAL A 163 7.12 -17.51 12.80
CA VAL A 163 8.03 -18.48 12.20
C VAL A 163 7.78 -18.65 10.71
N PHE A 164 8.80 -19.15 10.02
CA PHE A 164 8.88 -19.36 8.58
C PHE A 164 9.55 -20.72 8.29
N PRO A 165 9.38 -21.29 7.09
CA PRO A 165 10.15 -22.44 6.66
C PRO A 165 11.63 -22.03 6.47
N GLU A 166 12.54 -22.92 6.83
CA GLU A 166 13.97 -22.78 6.57
C GLU A 166 14.22 -22.46 5.08
N GLY A 167 15.02 -21.43 4.80
CA GLY A 167 15.30 -20.94 3.45
C GLY A 167 14.42 -19.78 2.99
N GLU A 168 13.18 -19.66 3.49
CA GLU A 168 12.14 -18.79 2.90
C GLU A 168 11.67 -17.67 3.86
N LEU A 169 12.60 -16.80 4.28
CA LEU A 169 12.38 -15.71 5.26
C LEU A 169 11.39 -14.61 4.82
N ARG A 170 10.95 -14.59 3.56
CA ARG A 170 10.18 -13.49 2.95
C ARG A 170 8.92 -13.92 2.22
N ALA A 171 8.48 -15.17 2.40
CA ALA A 171 7.21 -15.59 1.84
C ALA A 171 6.07 -15.18 2.78
N ASP A 172 5.33 -14.13 2.40
CA ASP A 172 4.27 -13.54 3.22
C ASP A 172 3.17 -14.56 3.58
N ASP A 173 2.89 -15.49 2.66
CA ASP A 173 1.96 -16.62 2.78
C ASP A 173 2.51 -17.80 3.61
N ALA A 174 3.81 -17.83 3.91
CA ALA A 174 4.40 -18.78 4.83
C ALA A 174 4.39 -18.31 6.30
N SER A 175 4.05 -17.04 6.54
CA SER A 175 4.05 -16.49 7.90
C SER A 175 3.12 -17.27 8.83
N THR A 176 3.70 -17.77 9.93
CA THR A 176 3.01 -18.67 10.86
C THR A 176 3.15 -18.13 12.27
N VAL A 177 2.06 -18.14 13.05
CA VAL A 177 2.10 -17.92 14.49
C VAL A 177 2.26 -19.26 15.19
N LEU A 178 3.35 -19.41 15.93
CA LEU A 178 3.67 -20.59 16.72
C LEU A 178 3.45 -20.27 18.20
N LEU A 179 2.66 -21.10 18.87
CA LEU A 179 2.28 -20.94 20.26
C LEU A 179 2.70 -22.17 21.05
N ARG A 180 3.42 -21.98 22.17
CA ARG A 180 3.60 -23.01 23.18
C ARG A 180 2.54 -22.85 24.26
N LEU A 181 1.56 -23.75 24.29
CA LEU A 181 0.49 -23.72 25.29
C LEU A 181 1.04 -24.10 26.68
N PRO A 182 0.50 -23.49 27.76
CA PRO A 182 0.72 -23.98 29.11
C PRO A 182 0.30 -25.46 29.28
N PRO A 183 0.99 -26.26 30.12
CA PRO A 183 0.70 -27.69 30.25
C PRO A 183 -0.75 -28.02 30.63
N GLU A 184 -1.40 -27.15 31.41
CA GLU A 184 -2.80 -27.27 31.81
C GLU A 184 -3.79 -27.12 30.65
N ASP A 185 -3.39 -26.45 29.56
CA ASP A 185 -4.23 -26.21 28.39
C ASP A 185 -4.12 -27.34 27.36
N ILE A 186 -3.03 -28.14 27.39
CA ILE A 186 -2.79 -29.22 26.42
C ILE A 186 -3.94 -30.25 26.39
N PRO A 187 -4.48 -30.72 27.53
CA PRO A 187 -5.62 -31.64 27.54
C PRO A 187 -6.93 -31.04 27.01
N LEU A 188 -7.00 -29.70 26.87
CA LEU A 188 -8.19 -28.99 26.40
C LEU A 188 -8.23 -28.82 24.87
N LEU A 189 -7.14 -29.16 24.17
CA LEU A 189 -7.08 -29.14 22.71
C LEU A 189 -8.13 -30.08 22.12
N SER A 190 -8.80 -29.64 21.04
CA SER A 190 -9.62 -30.54 20.25
C SER A 190 -8.76 -31.67 19.66
N GLU A 191 -9.36 -32.86 19.44
CA GLU A 191 -8.63 -34.02 18.91
C GLU A 191 -7.94 -33.69 17.56
N GLU A 192 -8.60 -32.92 16.71
CA GLU A 192 -8.04 -32.47 15.44
C GLU A 192 -6.85 -31.53 15.64
N THR A 193 -6.95 -30.55 16.55
CA THR A 193 -5.86 -29.61 16.84
C THR A 193 -4.65 -30.34 17.42
N ALA A 194 -4.89 -31.25 18.37
CA ALA A 194 -3.86 -32.03 19.04
C ALA A 194 -3.11 -32.94 18.07
N ARG A 195 -3.78 -33.50 17.05
CA ARG A 195 -3.17 -34.37 16.02
C ARG A 195 -2.05 -33.69 15.24
N PHE A 196 -2.12 -32.37 15.12
CA PHE A 196 -1.17 -31.54 14.36
C PHE A 196 -0.21 -30.76 15.27
N ALA A 197 -0.31 -30.93 16.59
CA ALA A 197 0.53 -30.31 17.59
C ALA A 197 1.72 -31.20 17.99
N VAL A 198 2.74 -30.61 18.63
CA VAL A 198 3.87 -31.33 19.24
C VAL A 198 4.06 -30.80 20.65
N ASP A 199 3.88 -31.63 21.69
CA ASP A 199 4.14 -31.25 23.10
C ASP A 199 3.49 -29.92 23.56
N GLY A 200 2.26 -29.67 23.11
CA GLY A 200 1.52 -28.43 23.39
C GLY A 200 1.90 -27.26 22.49
N ILE A 201 2.74 -27.48 21.47
CA ILE A 201 3.08 -26.49 20.45
C ILE A 201 2.09 -26.60 19.31
N VAL A 202 1.38 -25.50 19.04
CA VAL A 202 0.46 -25.36 17.92
C VAL A 202 0.95 -24.27 16.99
N ALA A 203 0.67 -24.42 15.69
CA ALA A 203 1.05 -23.46 14.68
C ALA A 203 -0.13 -23.18 13.74
N PHE A 204 -0.44 -21.91 13.52
CA PHE A 204 -1.51 -21.48 12.62
C PHE A 204 -0.97 -20.45 11.64
N SER A 205 -1.60 -20.33 10.47
CA SER A 205 -1.27 -19.25 9.55
C SER A 205 -1.43 -17.90 10.25
N LYS A 206 -0.44 -17.03 10.09
CA LYS A 206 -0.49 -15.66 10.60
C LYS A 206 -1.45 -14.79 9.78
N LEU A 207 -1.87 -15.23 8.59
CA LEU A 207 -2.73 -14.44 7.72
C LEU A 207 -4.20 -14.64 8.07
N CYS A 208 -4.84 -13.56 8.52
CA CYS A 208 -6.27 -13.55 8.84
C CYS A 208 -7.12 -13.95 7.61
N THR A 209 -8.04 -14.88 7.80
CA THR A 209 -8.95 -15.39 6.74
C THR A 209 -10.00 -14.39 6.26
N HIS A 210 -10.13 -13.24 6.92
CA HIS A 210 -10.96 -12.13 6.46
C HIS A 210 -10.28 -11.34 5.34
N ALA A 211 -9.20 -10.63 5.66
CA ALA A 211 -8.54 -9.67 4.76
C ALA A 211 -7.00 -9.74 4.77
N GLY A 212 -6.41 -10.80 5.34
CA GLY A 212 -4.99 -11.09 5.22
C GLY A 212 -4.09 -10.35 6.20
N CYS A 213 -4.65 -9.59 7.14
CA CYS A 213 -3.87 -8.95 8.20
C CYS A 213 -3.11 -9.98 9.04
N PRO A 214 -1.89 -9.64 9.51
CA PRO A 214 -1.10 -10.52 10.37
C PRO A 214 -1.72 -10.61 11.77
N VAL A 215 -2.25 -11.79 12.09
CA VAL A 215 -2.72 -12.19 13.43
C VAL A 215 -1.51 -12.47 14.31
N GLY A 216 -1.46 -11.92 15.52
CA GLY A 216 -0.27 -12.08 16.35
C GLY A 216 -0.38 -11.39 17.70
N LEU A 217 -1.59 -11.38 18.24
CA LEU A 217 -1.87 -10.90 19.57
C LEU A 217 -2.51 -12.08 20.28
N TYR A 218 -1.71 -12.88 20.98
CA TYR A 218 -2.19 -14.01 21.76
C TYR A 218 -2.50 -13.59 23.20
N GLU A 219 -3.73 -13.80 23.64
CA GLU A 219 -4.12 -13.63 25.03
C GLU A 219 -4.18 -15.01 25.71
N GLN A 220 -3.24 -15.27 26.61
CA GLN A 220 -3.09 -16.56 27.27
C GLN A 220 -4.27 -16.88 28.18
N ALA A 221 -4.84 -15.87 28.88
CA ALA A 221 -5.92 -16.10 29.82
C ALA A 221 -7.19 -16.64 29.13
N THR A 222 -7.47 -16.20 27.91
CA THR A 222 -8.65 -16.65 27.14
C THR A 222 -8.31 -17.64 26.03
N ARG A 223 -7.02 -17.93 25.79
CA ARG A 223 -6.51 -18.79 24.72
C ARG A 223 -6.97 -18.34 23.34
N GLN A 224 -6.96 -17.03 23.13
CA GLN A 224 -7.48 -16.40 21.91
C GLN A 224 -6.40 -15.66 21.15
N LEU A 225 -6.45 -15.77 19.82
CA LEU A 225 -5.67 -14.97 18.89
C LEU A 225 -6.51 -13.82 18.35
N PHE A 226 -5.96 -12.60 18.40
CA PHE A 226 -6.64 -11.40 17.93
C PHE A 226 -6.00 -10.87 16.64
N CYS A 227 -6.86 -10.56 15.67
CA CYS A 227 -6.48 -9.81 14.49
C CYS A 227 -6.60 -8.30 14.78
N PRO A 228 -5.52 -7.51 14.69
CA PRO A 228 -5.54 -6.10 15.08
C PRO A 228 -6.33 -5.19 14.12
N CYS A 229 -6.64 -5.65 12.90
CA CYS A 229 -7.27 -4.81 11.88
C CYS A 229 -8.78 -4.63 12.09
N HIS A 230 -9.49 -5.74 12.28
CA HIS A 230 -10.96 -5.75 12.35
C HIS A 230 -11.47 -6.65 13.49
N GLN A 231 -10.59 -6.94 14.45
CA GLN A 231 -10.95 -7.60 15.72
C GLN A 231 -11.56 -9.00 15.54
N SER A 232 -11.18 -9.71 14.49
CA SER A 232 -11.44 -11.15 14.43
C SER A 232 -10.71 -11.85 15.56
N VAL A 233 -11.42 -12.72 16.28
CA VAL A 233 -10.90 -13.48 17.42
C VAL A 233 -10.98 -14.95 17.08
N PHE A 234 -9.90 -15.69 17.32
CA PHE A 234 -9.78 -17.10 16.99
C PHE A 234 -9.48 -17.93 18.24
N ASP A 235 -10.22 -19.01 18.47
CA ASP A 235 -10.03 -19.92 19.59
C ASP A 235 -8.91 -20.93 19.29
N VAL A 236 -7.77 -20.76 19.96
CA VAL A 236 -6.57 -21.57 19.74
C VAL A 236 -6.78 -23.05 20.07
N LEU A 237 -7.63 -23.35 21.07
CA LEU A 237 -7.86 -24.73 21.53
C LEU A 237 -8.74 -25.52 20.54
N ARG A 238 -9.52 -24.80 19.72
CA ARG A 238 -10.45 -25.37 18.73
C ARG A 238 -10.03 -25.03 17.31
N GLY A 239 -8.76 -25.29 16.97
CA GLY A 239 -8.28 -25.18 15.59
C GLY A 239 -8.33 -23.76 15.02
N ALA A 240 -8.22 -22.74 15.88
CA ALA A 240 -8.36 -21.33 15.52
C ALA A 240 -9.71 -21.00 14.86
N GLU A 241 -10.81 -21.61 15.31
CA GLU A 241 -12.17 -21.22 14.90
C GLU A 241 -12.49 -19.77 15.28
N PRO A 242 -13.09 -18.98 14.37
CA PRO A 242 -13.44 -17.60 14.67
C PRO A 242 -14.62 -17.52 15.65
N THR A 243 -14.44 -16.83 16.77
CA THR A 243 -15.47 -16.64 17.80
C THR A 243 -16.07 -15.23 17.78
N ALA A 244 -15.43 -14.28 17.11
CA ALA A 244 -15.88 -12.90 16.97
C ALA A 244 -15.26 -12.22 15.75
N GLY A 245 -15.83 -11.07 15.37
CA GLY A 245 -15.40 -10.27 14.22
C GLY A 245 -15.83 -10.84 12.87
N PRO A 246 -15.29 -10.31 11.76
CA PRO A 246 -15.79 -10.61 10.41
C PRO A 246 -15.18 -11.86 9.75
N ALA A 247 -14.21 -12.54 10.38
CA ALA A 247 -13.64 -13.75 9.83
C ALA A 247 -14.65 -14.91 9.94
N VAL A 248 -14.86 -15.63 8.84
CA VAL A 248 -15.85 -16.73 8.75
C VAL A 248 -15.22 -18.11 8.58
N ARG A 249 -13.88 -18.18 8.57
CA ARG A 249 -13.11 -19.43 8.47
C ARG A 249 -12.03 -19.48 9.55
N PRO A 250 -11.70 -20.68 10.06
CA PRO A 250 -10.58 -20.85 10.97
C PRO A 250 -9.26 -20.47 10.31
N LEU A 251 -8.26 -20.08 11.11
CA LEU A 251 -6.89 -19.98 10.60
C LEU A 251 -6.39 -21.39 10.27
N PRO A 252 -5.86 -21.65 9.06
CA PRO A 252 -5.32 -22.96 8.73
C PRO A 252 -4.20 -23.36 9.69
N GLN A 253 -4.30 -24.56 10.27
CA GLN A 253 -3.27 -25.11 11.16
C GLN A 253 -2.12 -25.71 10.35
N LEU A 254 -0.88 -25.47 10.76
CA LEU A 254 0.30 -26.12 10.19
C LEU A 254 0.58 -27.43 10.95
N PRO A 255 0.58 -28.60 10.28
CA PRO A 255 0.96 -29.86 10.89
C PRO A 255 2.42 -29.85 11.34
N LEU A 256 2.69 -29.98 12.64
CA LEU A 256 4.03 -30.03 13.19
C LEU A 256 4.52 -31.46 13.44
N GLY A 257 5.84 -31.62 13.43
CA GLY A 257 6.58 -32.82 13.80
C GLY A 257 7.97 -32.45 14.31
N VAL A 258 8.78 -33.47 14.60
CA VAL A 258 10.18 -33.31 15.03
C VAL A 258 11.05 -34.17 14.13
N ASP A 259 12.16 -33.63 13.63
CA ASP A 259 13.14 -34.38 12.84
C ASP A 259 14.10 -35.21 13.72
N ASP A 260 14.95 -36.01 13.07
CA ASP A 260 15.93 -36.87 13.77
C ASP A 260 16.98 -36.07 14.56
N ALA A 261 17.18 -34.78 14.24
CA ALA A 261 18.07 -33.88 14.96
C ALA A 261 17.38 -33.17 16.14
N GLY A 262 16.06 -33.35 16.31
CA GLY A 262 15.26 -32.78 17.39
C GLY A 262 14.71 -31.37 17.09
N TYR A 263 14.75 -30.91 15.84
CA TYR A 263 14.16 -29.63 15.44
C TYR A 263 12.70 -29.79 15.04
N LEU A 264 11.89 -28.76 15.28
CA LEU A 264 10.53 -28.69 14.76
C LEU A 264 10.54 -28.62 13.23
N VAL A 265 9.69 -29.44 12.62
CA VAL A 265 9.47 -29.47 11.17
C VAL A 265 7.99 -29.44 10.84
N ALA A 266 7.65 -28.93 9.66
CA ALA A 266 6.32 -29.10 9.09
C ALA A 266 6.16 -30.53 8.54
N ARG A 267 5.00 -31.15 8.75
CA ARG A 267 4.63 -32.46 8.18
C ARG A 267 3.95 -32.36 6.81
N GLY A 268 3.80 -31.13 6.31
CA GLY A 268 3.21 -30.77 5.03
C GLY A 268 2.69 -29.33 5.06
N GLU A 269 1.91 -28.97 4.06
CA GLU A 269 1.25 -27.66 3.96
C GLU A 269 0.18 -27.45 5.05
N PHE A 270 -0.32 -26.21 5.12
CA PHE A 270 -1.43 -25.85 5.99
C PHE A 270 -2.69 -26.68 5.74
N ARG A 271 -3.43 -26.95 6.81
CA ARG A 271 -4.75 -27.60 6.77
C ARG A 271 -5.82 -26.59 6.37
N GLY A 272 -5.82 -26.22 5.09
CA GLY A 272 -6.81 -25.32 4.48
C GLY A 272 -6.17 -24.09 3.82
N GLN A 273 -7.01 -23.30 3.16
CA GLN A 273 -6.58 -22.15 2.39
C GLN A 273 -6.07 -21.01 3.28
N VAL A 274 -4.81 -20.63 3.07
CA VAL A 274 -4.16 -19.48 3.73
C VAL A 274 -4.77 -18.15 3.28
N GLY A 275 -4.93 -17.24 4.24
CA GLY A 275 -5.37 -15.86 3.99
C GLY A 275 -6.84 -15.74 3.53
N PRO A 276 -7.21 -14.60 2.93
CA PRO A 276 -8.57 -14.28 2.51
C PRO A 276 -9.16 -15.27 1.52
N THR A 277 -10.47 -15.49 1.58
CA THR A 277 -11.19 -16.24 0.55
C THR A 277 -11.11 -15.54 -0.81
N PHE A 278 -11.07 -16.32 -1.89
CA PHE A 278 -11.15 -15.84 -3.27
C PHE A 278 -12.24 -16.55 -4.06
N TRP A 279 -12.52 -16.07 -5.29
CA TRP A 279 -13.54 -16.66 -6.16
C TRP A 279 -13.09 -18.06 -6.63
N ARG A 280 -13.73 -19.11 -6.07
CA ARG A 280 -13.40 -20.56 -6.17
C ARG A 280 -12.31 -21.04 -5.21
N PRO A 281 -12.57 -21.02 -3.89
CA PRO A 281 -11.72 -21.72 -2.94
C PRO A 281 -11.79 -23.24 -3.22
N ALA A 282 -10.68 -23.95 -2.95
CA ALA A 282 -10.60 -25.40 -3.09
C ALA A 282 -11.45 -26.12 -2.05
#